data_AF-A0A814TRG1-F1
#
_entry.id   AF-A0A814TRG1-F1
#
_cell.length_a   1.000
_cell.length_b   1.000
_cell.length_c   1.000
_cell.angle_alpha   90.00
_cell.angle_beta   90.00
_cell.angle_gamma   90.00
#
_symmetry.space_group_name_H-M   'P 1'
#
loop_
_entity.id
_entity.type
_entity.pdbx_description
1 polymer ?
#
loop_
_entity_poly.entity_id
_entity_poly.type
_entity_poly.pdbx_seq_one_letter_code
_entity_poly.pdbx_strand_id
1 'polypeptide(L)'
;LDVQLTNNNGTLLTSVYHKPAAEPCITPFTSDHPRHVFSNIIKTSIERATRYSSTFEAFNYERRYIKLMLLYNDYPSTFIENEFHKYFSEYISKSPFLPLINDEQKYFLMRKHILGRPTPRQSQVALSAALADIDNDPLDDDEKQQPNPDPKQSEENISTINEKFFTHFTYEKRFKTCKRDMHQVYNHAFKDTPAMYTKLIVGNRIRRQTQNELIRKRPNKNLLQNTTTIKSKSNNSNRKQFK
;
A
#
# COMPACT_ATOMS: atom_id res chain seq x y z
N LEU A 1 3.58 18.97 8.13
CA LEU A 1 4.61 19.32 7.13
C LEU A 1 5.93 18.95 7.76
N ASP A 2 6.66 18.01 7.17
CA ASP A 2 7.89 17.46 7.77
C ASP A 2 9.13 18.22 7.27
N VAL A 3 8.98 19.53 7.04
CA VAL A 3 9.98 20.44 6.48
C VAL A 3 10.19 21.59 7.43
N GLN A 4 11.44 21.88 7.75
CA GLN A 4 11.85 23.07 8.48
C GLN A 4 12.33 24.11 7.46
N LEU A 5 11.85 25.35 7.63
CA LEU A 5 12.22 26.49 6.79
C LEU A 5 13.12 27.41 7.59
N THR A 6 14.23 27.83 6.99
CA THR A 6 15.12 28.86 7.55
C THR A 6 15.40 29.91 6.48
N ASN A 7 15.46 31.19 6.87
CA ASN A 7 15.83 32.27 5.98
C ASN A 7 17.30 32.61 6.22
N ASN A 8 18.14 32.43 5.21
CA ASN A 8 19.54 32.83 5.24
C ASN A 8 19.74 33.96 4.24
N ASN A 9 19.81 35.20 4.73
CA ASN A 9 20.05 36.41 3.93
C ASN A 9 19.10 36.56 2.72
N GLY A 10 17.80 36.32 2.93
CA GLY A 10 16.79 36.43 1.87
C GLY A 10 16.61 35.16 1.03
N THR A 11 17.46 34.14 1.23
CA THR A 11 17.30 32.82 0.59
C THR A 11 16.59 31.86 1.53
N LEU A 12 15.46 31.30 1.09
CA LEU A 12 14.76 30.25 1.83
C LEU A 12 15.50 28.92 1.69
N LEU A 13 15.97 28.40 2.82
CA LEU A 13 16.55 27.08 2.95
C LEU A 13 15.53 26.13 3.58
N THR A 14 15.62 24.87 3.18
CA THR A 14 14.74 23.79 3.62
C THR A 14 15.59 22.67 4.21
N SER A 15 15.12 22.07 5.29
CA SER A 15 15.68 20.85 5.88
C SER A 15 14.55 19.95 6.36
N VAL A 16 14.88 18.72 6.71
CA VAL A 16 13.91 17.80 7.32
C VAL A 16 13.57 18.27 8.73
N TYR A 17 12.28 18.40 9.04
CA TYR A 17 11.83 18.69 10.39
C TYR A 17 11.75 17.41 11.22
N HIS A 18 12.34 17.44 12.41
CA HIS A 18 12.23 16.38 13.41
C HIS A 18 11.41 16.89 14.60
N LYS A 19 10.34 16.17 14.94
CA LYS A 19 9.50 16.52 16.08
C LYS A 19 10.27 16.19 17.38
N PRO A 20 10.59 17.16 18.26
CA PRO A 20 11.44 16.91 19.43
C PRO A 20 10.87 15.88 20.40
N ALA A 21 9.54 15.79 20.50
CA ALA A 21 8.84 14.87 21.38
C ALA A 21 8.54 13.50 20.74
N ALA A 22 8.88 13.30 19.46
CA ALA A 22 8.76 11.99 18.84
C ALA A 22 10.09 11.25 19.04
N GLU A 23 10.07 10.20 19.86
CA GLU A 23 11.13 9.21 19.79
C GLU A 23 11.23 8.70 18.34
N PRO A 24 12.44 8.40 17.84
CA PRO A 24 12.65 7.79 16.53
C PRO A 24 12.16 6.33 16.53
N CYS A 25 10.91 6.10 16.90
CA CYS A 25 10.26 4.81 16.88
C CYS A 25 9.88 4.46 15.45
N ILE A 26 10.84 3.93 14.71
CA ILE A 26 10.53 3.13 13.53
C ILE A 26 10.37 1.67 13.95
N THR A 27 9.93 0.82 13.03
CA THR A 27 9.81 -0.61 13.27
C THR A 27 11.19 -1.21 13.56
N PRO A 28 11.44 -1.83 14.74
CA PRO A 28 12.71 -2.48 15.04
C PRO A 28 13.02 -3.61 14.06
N PHE A 29 14.30 -3.81 13.73
CA PHE A 29 14.72 -4.83 12.77
C PHE A 29 14.42 -6.26 13.26
N THR A 30 14.31 -6.45 14.57
CA THR A 30 13.97 -7.72 15.23
C THR A 30 12.48 -8.08 15.13
N SER A 31 11.64 -7.18 14.64
CA SER A 31 10.21 -7.42 14.50
C SER A 31 9.88 -8.41 13.37
N ASP A 32 8.74 -9.11 13.48
CA ASP A 32 8.25 -10.07 12.47
C ASP A 32 7.59 -9.35 11.26
N HIS A 33 8.42 -8.65 10.48
CA HIS A 33 8.01 -7.99 9.24
C HIS A 33 8.81 -8.51 8.05
N PRO A 34 8.20 -8.55 6.85
CA PRO A 34 8.94 -8.88 5.63
C PRO A 34 10.10 -7.92 5.38
N ARG A 35 11.21 -8.43 4.82
CA ARG A 35 12.42 -7.62 4.54
C ARG A 35 12.17 -6.33 3.77
N HIS A 36 11.23 -6.34 2.82
CA HIS A 36 10.92 -5.16 2.00
C HIS A 36 10.38 -3.99 2.84
N VAL A 37 9.77 -4.24 4.01
CA VAL A 37 9.31 -3.17 4.91
C VAL A 37 10.51 -2.39 5.46
N PHE A 38 11.54 -3.11 5.90
CA PHE A 38 12.78 -2.51 6.41
C PHE A 38 13.54 -1.75 5.32
N SER A 39 13.67 -2.32 4.12
CA SER A 39 14.28 -1.63 2.97
C SER A 39 13.48 -0.37 2.61
N ASN A 40 12.15 -0.43 2.63
CA ASN A 40 11.30 0.72 2.34
C ASN A 40 11.49 1.85 3.35
N ILE A 41 11.59 1.57 4.65
CA ILE A 41 11.84 2.59 5.68
C ILE A 41 13.11 3.39 5.35
N ILE A 42 14.19 2.70 5.00
CA ILE A 42 15.46 3.33 4.63
C ILE A 42 15.27 4.15 3.35
N LYS A 43 14.73 3.55 2.28
CA LYS A 43 14.50 4.21 0.99
C LYS A 43 13.67 5.48 1.14
N THR A 44 12.54 5.42 1.84
CA THR A 44 11.66 6.56 2.03
C THR A 44 12.31 7.66 2.88
N SER A 45 13.13 7.29 3.85
CA SER A 45 13.84 8.28 4.69
C SER A 45 14.90 9.02 3.88
N ILE A 46 15.69 8.31 3.05
CA ILE A 46 16.68 8.95 2.19
C ILE A 46 16.00 9.81 1.11
N GLU A 47 14.92 9.33 0.50
CA GLU A 47 14.18 10.09 -0.50
C GLU A 47 13.59 11.38 0.10
N ARG A 48 13.02 11.30 1.31
CA ARG A 48 12.56 12.46 2.07
C ARG A 48 13.70 13.44 2.33
N ALA A 49 14.84 12.96 2.80
CA ALA A 49 16.03 13.77 3.05
C ALA A 49 16.49 14.52 1.79
N THR A 50 16.56 13.83 0.65
CA THR A 50 16.96 14.47 -0.60
C THR A 50 15.95 15.53 -1.08
N ARG A 51 14.65 15.26 -0.96
CA ARG A 51 13.62 16.21 -1.38
C ARG A 51 13.66 17.48 -0.53
N TYR A 52 13.73 17.33 0.79
CA TYR A 52 13.53 18.43 1.73
C TYR A 52 14.79 19.19 2.11
N SER A 53 15.98 18.66 1.89
CA SER A 53 17.21 19.40 2.16
C SER A 53 17.61 20.26 0.96
N SER A 54 17.63 21.58 1.09
CA SER A 54 18.08 22.48 0.01
C SER A 54 19.59 22.51 -0.16
N THR A 55 20.34 22.26 0.91
CA THR A 55 21.82 22.27 0.89
C THR A 55 22.38 20.86 1.03
N PHE A 56 23.58 20.64 0.50
CA PHE A 56 24.27 19.36 0.64
C PHE A 56 24.63 19.06 2.10
N GLU A 57 24.97 20.09 2.88
CA GLU A 57 25.26 19.96 4.31
C GLU A 57 24.04 19.47 5.10
N ALA A 58 22.87 20.07 4.90
CA ALA A 58 21.63 19.66 5.55
C ALA A 58 21.25 18.22 5.17
N PHE A 59 21.49 17.82 3.92
CA PHE A 59 21.32 16.43 3.48
C PHE A 59 22.28 15.47 4.18
N ASN A 60 23.56 15.83 4.32
CA ASN A 60 24.54 14.98 5.01
C ASN A 60 24.25 14.84 6.50
N TYR A 61 23.79 15.92 7.15
CA TYR A 61 23.32 15.86 8.52
C TYR A 61 22.17 14.85 8.65
N GLU A 62 21.16 14.95 7.79
CA GLU A 62 20.03 14.03 7.77
C GLU A 62 20.46 12.58 7.48
N ARG A 63 21.40 12.39 6.55
CA ARG A 63 21.98 11.08 6.23
C ARG A 63 22.59 10.41 7.46
N ARG A 64 23.35 11.17 8.26
CA ARG A 64 23.94 10.68 9.51
C ARG A 64 22.86 10.38 10.55
N TYR A 65 21.88 11.27 10.68
CA TYR A 65 20.74 11.08 11.56
C TYR A 65 19.98 9.79 11.25
N ILE A 66 19.65 9.53 9.97
CA ILE A 66 18.97 8.30 9.53
C ILE A 66 19.79 7.05 9.89
N LYS A 67 21.11 7.05 9.64
CA LYS A 67 21.96 5.92 10.00
C LYS A 67 21.94 5.65 11.51
N LEU A 68 22.07 6.70 12.31
CA LEU A 68 22.05 6.59 13.76
C LEU A 68 20.68 6.08 14.25
N MET A 69 19.59 6.63 13.73
CA MET A 69 18.22 6.21 14.01
C MET A 69 17.99 4.73 13.69
N LEU A 70 18.50 4.23 12.55
CA LEU A 70 18.40 2.81 12.17
C LEU A 70 19.19 1.91 13.13
N LEU A 71 20.41 2.31 13.48
CA LEU A 71 21.25 1.57 14.43
C LEU A 71 20.59 1.46 15.82
N TYR A 72 19.95 2.54 16.30
CA TYR A 72 19.17 2.52 17.55
C TYR A 72 17.95 1.59 17.50
N ASN A 73 17.47 1.22 16.32
CA ASN A 73 16.35 0.29 16.11
C ASN A 73 16.84 -1.11 15.68
N ASP A 74 18.07 -1.47 16.07
CA ASP A 74 18.71 -2.77 15.87
C ASP A 74 18.95 -3.18 14.40
N TYR A 75 18.98 -2.23 13.47
CA TYR A 75 19.30 -2.55 12.08
C TYR A 75 20.79 -2.92 11.94
N PRO A 76 21.14 -4.06 11.30
CA PRO A 76 22.53 -4.41 11.06
C PRO A 76 23.22 -3.37 10.17
N SER A 77 24.42 -2.93 10.55
CA SER A 77 25.19 -1.94 9.79
C SER A 77 25.40 -2.36 8.33
N THR A 78 25.69 -3.64 8.08
CA THR A 78 25.84 -4.19 6.72
C THR A 78 24.57 -4.07 5.90
N PHE A 79 23.39 -4.27 6.51
CA PHE A 79 22.11 -4.08 5.85
C PHE A 79 21.87 -2.60 5.51
N ILE A 80 22.15 -1.70 6.47
CA ILE A 80 22.05 -0.25 6.25
C ILE A 80 22.93 0.17 5.07
N GLU A 81 24.23 -0.14 5.10
CA GLU A 81 25.15 0.28 4.02
C GLU A 81 24.75 -0.30 2.66
N ASN A 82 24.27 -1.54 2.61
CA ASN A 82 23.78 -2.16 1.37
C ASN A 82 22.56 -1.43 0.79
N GLU A 83 21.58 -1.04 1.62
CA GLU A 83 20.40 -0.30 1.15
C GLU A 83 20.74 1.13 0.72
N PHE A 84 21.64 1.81 1.44
CA PHE A 84 22.16 3.12 1.01
C PHE A 84 22.91 3.01 -0.32
N HIS A 85 23.77 2.00 -0.47
CA HIS A 85 24.49 1.75 -1.71
C HIS A 85 23.53 1.51 -2.88
N LYS A 86 22.56 0.62 -2.69
CA LYS A 86 21.53 0.32 -3.68
C LYS A 86 20.79 1.58 -4.10
N TYR A 87 20.34 2.38 -3.14
CA TYR A 87 19.65 3.63 -3.42
C TYR A 87 20.51 4.61 -4.25
N PHE A 88 21.75 4.87 -3.85
CA PHE A 88 22.60 5.82 -4.56
C PHE A 88 23.09 5.32 -5.92
N SER A 89 23.20 4.00 -6.10
CA SER A 89 23.55 3.40 -7.38
C SER A 89 22.51 3.65 -8.48
N GLU A 90 21.27 4.02 -8.12
CA GLU A 90 20.23 4.43 -9.07
C GLU A 90 20.50 5.81 -9.70
N TYR A 91 21.32 6.66 -9.05
CA TYR A 91 21.53 8.06 -9.44
C TYR A 91 22.97 8.41 -9.79
N ILE A 92 23.94 7.66 -9.27
CA ILE A 92 25.35 7.87 -9.55
C ILE A 92 25.79 6.83 -10.57
N SER A 93 26.58 7.25 -11.58
CA SER A 93 27.21 6.33 -12.54
C SER A 93 27.88 5.16 -11.79
N LYS A 94 27.74 3.95 -12.34
CA LYS A 94 28.27 2.68 -11.80
C LYS A 94 29.80 2.73 -11.67
N SER A 95 30.29 3.42 -10.65
CA SER A 95 31.69 3.42 -10.24
C SER A 95 31.95 2.13 -9.46
N PRO A 96 33.10 1.47 -9.65
CA PRO A 96 33.50 0.32 -8.83
C PRO A 96 33.77 0.70 -7.37
N PHE A 97 33.97 1.99 -7.08
CA PHE A 97 34.12 2.50 -5.72
C PHE A 97 32.75 2.88 -5.14
N LEU A 98 32.56 2.62 -3.84
CA LEU A 98 31.32 2.88 -3.11
C LEU A 98 30.70 4.23 -3.54
N PRO A 99 29.44 4.25 -4.03
CA PRO A 99 28.73 5.45 -4.47
C PRO A 99 28.44 6.32 -3.25
N LEU A 100 29.46 7.04 -2.81
CA LEU A 100 29.36 8.01 -1.74
C LEU A 100 29.14 9.37 -2.40
N ILE A 101 28.00 9.99 -2.08
CA ILE A 101 27.77 11.40 -2.44
C ILE A 101 28.63 12.22 -1.49
N ASN A 102 29.84 12.52 -1.96
CA ASN A 102 30.81 13.39 -1.29
C ASN A 102 30.90 14.77 -1.95
N ASP A 103 30.20 14.93 -3.06
CA ASP A 103 30.25 16.12 -3.89
C ASP A 103 28.86 16.75 -3.97
N GLU A 104 28.83 18.07 -3.78
CA GLU A 104 27.62 18.88 -3.79
C GLU A 104 26.97 18.90 -5.18
N GLN A 105 27.75 18.89 -6.26
CA GLN A 105 27.19 18.87 -7.62
C GLN A 105 26.43 17.57 -7.88
N LYS A 106 27.01 16.42 -7.52
CA LYS A 106 26.32 15.12 -7.59
C LYS A 106 25.03 15.10 -6.77
N TYR A 107 25.05 15.69 -5.57
CA TYR A 107 23.85 15.84 -4.76
C TYR A 107 22.75 16.62 -5.48
N PHE A 108 23.09 17.78 -6.05
CA PHE A 108 22.10 18.61 -6.75
C PHE A 108 21.54 17.95 -8.01
N LEU A 109 22.36 17.20 -8.75
CA LEU A 109 21.89 16.40 -9.89
C LEU A 109 20.89 15.33 -9.45
N MET A 110 21.22 14.57 -8.41
CA MET A 110 20.31 13.58 -7.81
C MET A 110 19.00 14.25 -7.34
N ARG A 111 19.12 15.37 -6.61
CA ARG A 111 17.97 16.10 -6.09
C ARG A 111 17.06 16.61 -7.20
N LYS A 112 17.62 17.19 -8.26
CA LYS A 112 16.85 17.66 -9.42
C LYS A 112 16.03 16.53 -10.04
N HIS A 113 16.62 15.35 -10.18
CA HIS A 113 15.93 14.17 -10.72
C HIS A 113 14.81 13.69 -9.78
N ILE A 114 15.02 13.69 -8.47
CA ILE A 114 14.00 13.27 -7.50
C ILE A 114 12.85 14.28 -7.40
N LEU A 115 13.13 15.59 -7.46
CA LEU A 115 12.10 16.63 -7.43
C LEU A 115 11.14 16.54 -8.62
N GLY A 116 11.62 16.07 -9.78
CA GLY A 116 10.77 15.83 -10.95
C GLY A 116 9.84 14.62 -10.81
N ARG A 117 10.09 13.72 -9.84
CA ARG A 117 9.25 12.54 -9.62
C ARG A 117 8.05 12.91 -8.73
N PRO A 118 6.81 12.70 -9.19
CA PRO A 118 5.64 12.90 -8.36
C PRO A 118 5.70 11.96 -7.16
N THR A 119 5.30 12.46 -5.99
CA THR A 119 5.09 11.61 -4.81
C THR A 119 3.92 10.66 -5.05
N PRO A 120 3.84 9.51 -4.36
CA PRO A 120 2.70 8.58 -4.52
C PRO A 120 1.34 9.26 -4.37
N ARG A 121 1.23 10.21 -3.44
CA ARG A 121 0.02 11.03 -3.26
C ARG A 121 -0.24 11.94 -4.45
N GLN A 122 0.78 12.63 -4.97
CA GLN A 122 0.64 13.46 -6.17
C GLN A 122 0.26 12.62 -7.39
N SER A 123 0.87 11.45 -7.58
CA SER A 123 0.50 10.52 -8.66
C SER A 123 -0.95 10.07 -8.53
N GLN A 124 -1.40 9.75 -7.31
CA GLN A 124 -2.79 9.37 -7.05
C GLN A 124 -3.75 10.52 -7.34
N VAL A 125 -3.44 11.75 -6.91
CA VAL A 125 -4.25 12.94 -7.20
C VAL A 125 -4.29 13.24 -8.69
N ALA A 126 -3.16 13.16 -9.39
CA ALA A 126 -3.09 13.37 -10.83
C ALA A 126 -3.91 12.33 -11.59
N LEU A 127 -3.86 11.06 -11.18
CA LEU A 127 -4.68 9.99 -11.74
C LEU A 127 -6.16 10.26 -11.48
N SER A 128 -6.54 10.62 -10.25
CA SER A 128 -7.92 10.96 -9.91
C SER A 128 -8.46 12.17 -10.68
N ALA A 129 -7.65 13.20 -10.90
CA ALA A 129 -8.03 14.36 -11.71
C ALA A 129 -8.21 13.98 -13.18
N ALA A 130 -7.27 13.22 -13.76
CA ALA A 130 -7.37 12.77 -15.14
C ALA A 130 -8.60 11.90 -15.40
N LEU A 131 -9.01 11.07 -14.42
CA LEU A 131 -10.25 10.30 -14.51
C LEU A 131 -11.50 11.19 -14.44
N ALA A 132 -11.48 12.24 -13.63
CA ALA A 132 -12.63 13.16 -13.51
C ALA A 132 -12.82 14.04 -14.76
N ASP A 133 -11.75 14.37 -15.49
CA ASP A 133 -11.86 15.17 -16.73
C ASP A 133 -12.53 14.35 -17.86
N ILE A 134 -12.31 13.04 -17.91
CA ILE A 134 -12.97 12.14 -18.88
C ILE A 134 -14.49 12.12 -18.67
N ASP A 135 -14.95 12.21 -17.43
CA ASP A 135 -16.38 12.16 -17.08
C ASP A 135 -17.12 13.49 -17.37
N ASN A 136 -16.40 14.58 -17.64
CA ASN A 136 -16.98 15.92 -17.81
C ASN A 136 -17.00 16.41 -19.26
N ASP A 137 -16.51 15.64 -20.24
CA ASP A 137 -16.59 16.03 -21.66
C ASP A 137 -17.97 15.62 -22.20
N PRO A 138 -18.91 16.56 -22.40
CA PRO A 138 -20.22 16.27 -22.93
C PRO A 138 -20.10 16.25 -24.45
N LEU A 139 -19.39 15.25 -24.98
CA LEU A 139 -19.36 15.00 -26.41
C LEU A 139 -20.51 14.05 -26.76
N ASP A 140 -21.46 14.66 -27.47
CA ASP A 140 -22.56 14.13 -28.28
C ASP A 140 -22.66 12.59 -28.35
N ASP A 141 -23.86 12.11 -27.98
CA ASP A 141 -24.36 10.73 -28.05
C ASP A 141 -24.39 10.12 -29.48
N ASP A 142 -23.84 10.79 -30.50
CA ASP A 142 -23.95 10.39 -31.90
C ASP A 142 -22.58 10.24 -32.57
N GLU A 143 -21.92 9.09 -32.36
CA GLU A 143 -21.40 8.28 -33.48
C GLU A 143 -20.78 6.96 -32.99
N LYS A 144 -21.57 5.88 -33.15
CA LYS A 144 -21.09 4.51 -33.11
C LYS A 144 -20.38 4.18 -34.42
N GLN A 145 -19.04 4.22 -34.47
CA GLN A 145 -18.27 3.34 -35.35
C GLN A 145 -17.01 2.83 -34.64
N GLN A 146 -17.00 1.52 -34.39
CA GLN A 146 -15.90 0.75 -33.80
C GLN A 146 -14.70 0.66 -34.75
N PRO A 147 -13.50 0.54 -34.18
CA PRO A 147 -12.63 -0.54 -34.58
C PRO A 147 -12.21 -1.41 -33.39
N ASN A 148 -12.35 -2.72 -33.57
CA ASN A 148 -11.76 -3.79 -32.74
C ASN A 148 -10.24 -3.55 -32.55
N PRO A 149 -9.67 -3.81 -31.37
CA PRO A 149 -9.39 -5.20 -30.98
C PRO A 149 -9.61 -5.55 -29.50
N ASP A 150 -9.87 -6.84 -29.26
CA ASP A 150 -9.75 -7.54 -27.98
C ASP A 150 -8.40 -7.22 -27.28
N PRO A 151 -8.30 -7.17 -25.93
CA PRO A 151 -9.07 -7.95 -24.95
C PRO A 151 -9.71 -7.12 -23.83
N LYS A 152 -11.04 -7.21 -23.69
CA LYS A 152 -11.80 -6.74 -22.52
C LYS A 152 -12.39 -7.91 -21.73
N GLN A 153 -11.96 -8.07 -20.49
CA GLN A 153 -12.88 -8.19 -19.34
C GLN A 153 -12.21 -7.51 -18.13
N SER A 154 -12.55 -6.23 -17.89
CA SER A 154 -12.72 -5.63 -16.54
C SER A 154 -12.71 -4.09 -16.54
N GLU A 155 -13.47 -3.41 -17.42
CA GLU A 155 -13.55 -1.93 -17.39
C GLU A 155 -14.94 -1.35 -17.09
N GLU A 156 -15.97 -2.17 -16.86
CA GLU A 156 -17.32 -1.66 -16.58
C GLU A 156 -17.61 -1.29 -15.10
N ASN A 157 -16.61 -1.21 -14.22
CA ASN A 157 -16.86 -1.04 -12.78
C ASN A 157 -16.26 0.20 -12.11
N ILE A 158 -15.74 1.17 -12.87
CA ILE A 158 -14.98 2.29 -12.27
C ILE A 158 -15.91 3.44 -11.81
N SER A 159 -17.05 3.67 -12.46
CA SER A 159 -17.99 4.75 -12.08
C SER A 159 -18.70 4.54 -10.74
N THR A 160 -18.71 3.31 -10.18
CA THR A 160 -19.30 3.02 -8.86
C THR A 160 -18.30 2.97 -7.71
N ILE A 161 -17.04 3.39 -7.92
CA ILE A 161 -16.03 3.37 -6.85
C ILE A 161 -16.09 4.63 -5.98
N ASN A 162 -16.47 5.79 -6.55
CA ASN A 162 -16.54 7.06 -5.83
C ASN A 162 -17.72 7.19 -4.85
N GLU A 163 -18.66 6.25 -4.88
CA GLU A 163 -19.80 6.21 -3.94
C GLU A 163 -19.59 5.23 -2.77
N LYS A 164 -18.38 4.72 -2.51
CA LYS A 164 -18.18 3.71 -1.45
C LYS A 164 -17.30 4.22 -0.33
N PHE A 165 -17.82 4.17 0.90
CA PHE A 165 -17.08 4.53 2.11
C PHE A 165 -16.63 3.26 2.84
N PHE A 166 -15.32 3.02 2.91
CA PHE A 166 -14.78 1.79 3.51
C PHE A 166 -14.35 2.02 4.95
N THR A 167 -14.94 1.27 5.89
CA THR A 167 -14.51 1.23 7.29
C THR A 167 -14.03 -0.17 7.64
N HIS A 168 -12.91 -0.26 8.33
CA HIS A 168 -12.36 -1.53 8.80
C HIS A 168 -12.31 -1.56 10.31
N PHE A 169 -12.72 -2.66 10.93
CA PHE A 169 -12.57 -2.89 12.37
C PHE A 169 -11.82 -4.19 12.65
N THR A 170 -11.15 -4.25 13.79
CA THR A 170 -10.50 -5.48 14.27
C THR A 170 -11.53 -6.34 14.96
N TYR A 171 -11.77 -7.56 14.46
CA TYR A 171 -12.75 -8.45 15.09
C TYR A 171 -12.31 -8.91 16.48
N GLU A 172 -13.24 -8.83 17.42
CA GLU A 172 -13.19 -9.45 18.73
C GLU A 172 -14.52 -10.16 19.00
N LYS A 173 -14.51 -11.23 19.80
CA LYS A 173 -15.72 -12.03 20.10
C LYS A 173 -16.87 -11.21 20.70
N ARG A 174 -16.56 -10.10 21.38
CA ARG A 174 -17.54 -9.15 21.92
C ARG A 174 -18.15 -8.21 20.88
N PHE A 175 -17.55 -8.10 19.70
CA PHE A 175 -17.97 -7.22 18.61
C PHE A 175 -18.70 -7.97 17.49
N LYS A 176 -19.39 -9.07 17.81
CA LYS A 176 -20.17 -9.84 16.83
C LYS A 176 -21.23 -8.99 16.11
N THR A 177 -21.85 -8.04 16.82
CA THR A 177 -22.86 -7.14 16.26
C THR A 177 -22.27 -5.86 15.69
N CYS A 178 -20.98 -5.59 15.88
CA CYS A 178 -20.37 -4.29 15.59
C CYS A 178 -20.54 -3.87 14.13
N LYS A 179 -20.49 -4.81 13.18
CA LYS A 179 -20.80 -4.52 11.77
C LYS A 179 -22.22 -3.95 11.60
N ARG A 180 -23.21 -4.58 12.21
CA ARG A 180 -24.62 -4.12 12.18
C ARG A 180 -24.75 -2.77 12.87
N ASP A 181 -24.11 -2.63 14.03
CA ASP A 181 -24.20 -1.42 14.84
C ASP A 181 -23.55 -0.22 14.10
N MET A 182 -22.44 -0.42 13.39
CA MET A 182 -21.83 0.59 12.51
C MET A 182 -22.77 1.01 11.37
N HIS A 183 -23.47 0.07 10.72
CA HIS A 183 -24.47 0.40 9.71
C HIS A 183 -25.66 1.18 10.31
N GLN A 184 -26.11 0.82 11.51
CA GLN A 184 -27.19 1.55 12.19
C GLN A 184 -26.79 2.99 12.52
N VAL A 185 -25.58 3.17 13.08
CA VAL A 185 -25.03 4.50 13.38
C VAL A 185 -24.89 5.31 12.10
N TYR A 186 -24.36 4.73 11.03
CA TYR A 186 -24.23 5.41 9.74
C TYR A 186 -25.58 5.87 9.20
N ASN A 187 -26.56 4.97 9.12
CA ASN A 187 -27.90 5.30 8.62
C ASN A 187 -28.61 6.34 9.49
N HIS A 188 -28.36 6.36 10.80
CA HIS A 188 -28.98 7.31 11.71
C HIS A 188 -28.30 8.68 11.65
N ALA A 189 -26.97 8.71 11.66
CA ALA A 189 -26.18 9.95 11.67
C ALA A 189 -26.24 10.71 10.34
N PHE A 190 -26.32 9.98 9.23
CA PHE A 190 -26.34 10.56 7.89
C PHE A 190 -27.74 10.59 7.25
N LYS A 191 -28.78 10.27 8.02
CA LYS A 191 -30.18 10.40 7.59
C LYS A 191 -30.37 11.84 7.10
N ASP A 192 -30.80 12.00 5.86
CA ASP A 192 -31.06 13.29 5.21
C ASP A 192 -29.82 14.12 4.81
N THR A 193 -28.63 13.53 4.80
CA THR A 193 -27.42 14.16 4.27
C THR A 193 -27.02 13.58 2.90
N PRO A 194 -26.31 14.32 2.03
CA PRO A 194 -25.75 13.76 0.79
C PRO A 194 -24.82 12.56 1.01
N ALA A 195 -24.24 12.44 2.21
CA ALA A 195 -23.41 11.30 2.57
C ALA A 195 -24.21 9.97 2.57
N MET A 196 -25.54 10.00 2.71
CA MET A 196 -26.39 8.80 2.66
C MET A 196 -26.35 8.08 1.30
N TYR A 197 -26.05 8.81 0.22
CA TYR A 197 -25.87 8.22 -1.11
C TYR A 197 -24.58 7.41 -1.22
N THR A 198 -23.64 7.62 -0.29
CA THR A 198 -22.41 6.82 -0.23
C THR A 198 -22.69 5.48 0.45
N LYS A 199 -22.40 4.37 -0.22
CA LYS A 199 -22.51 3.02 0.33
C LYS A 199 -21.39 2.74 1.33
N LEU A 200 -21.73 2.70 2.62
CA LEU A 200 -20.82 2.20 3.65
C LEU A 200 -20.52 0.70 3.45
N ILE A 201 -19.24 0.35 3.38
CA ILE A 201 -18.74 -1.03 3.38
C ILE A 201 -17.91 -1.22 4.65
N VAL A 202 -18.44 -2.04 5.57
CA VAL A 202 -17.72 -2.41 6.80
C VAL A 202 -17.01 -3.74 6.61
N GLY A 203 -15.69 -3.68 6.53
CA GLY A 203 -14.78 -4.82 6.45
C GLY A 203 -14.22 -5.22 7.81
N ASN A 204 -13.86 -6.48 7.95
CA ASN A 204 -13.12 -6.99 9.11
C ASN A 204 -11.63 -7.07 8.76
N ARG A 205 -10.76 -6.46 9.56
CA ARG A 205 -9.31 -6.70 9.46
C ARG A 205 -9.03 -8.09 10.04
N ILE A 206 -8.79 -9.04 9.13
CA ILE A 206 -8.30 -10.37 9.48
C ILE A 206 -6.97 -10.20 10.24
N ARG A 207 -6.94 -10.57 11.52
CA ARG A 207 -5.67 -10.72 12.23
C ARG A 207 -4.92 -11.88 11.56
N ARG A 208 -3.62 -11.74 11.30
CA ARG A 208 -2.80 -12.89 10.80
C ARG A 208 -2.96 -14.13 11.70
N GLN A 209 -3.17 -13.96 13.00
CA GLN A 209 -3.45 -15.07 13.92
C GLN A 209 -4.85 -15.72 13.74
N THR A 210 -5.84 -15.05 13.15
CA THR A 210 -7.14 -15.68 12.80
C THR A 210 -7.05 -16.62 11.60
N GLN A 211 -5.96 -16.59 10.80
CA GLN A 211 -5.69 -17.69 9.87
C GLN A 211 -5.58 -19.02 10.63
N ASN A 212 -5.00 -19.04 11.83
CA ASN A 212 -4.94 -20.26 12.64
C ASN A 212 -6.32 -20.70 13.17
N GLU A 213 -7.28 -19.77 13.34
CA GLU A 213 -8.67 -20.12 13.68
C GLU A 213 -9.45 -20.65 12.46
N LEU A 214 -9.18 -20.12 11.26
CA LEU A 214 -9.78 -20.59 10.01
C LEU A 214 -9.18 -21.92 9.52
N ILE A 215 -7.87 -22.12 9.69
CA ILE A 215 -7.16 -23.37 9.36
C ILE A 215 -7.65 -24.54 10.24
N ARG A 216 -8.14 -24.26 11.46
CA ARG A 216 -8.66 -25.30 12.36
C ARG A 216 -10.09 -25.74 12.07
N LYS A 217 -10.83 -25.01 11.23
CA LYS A 217 -12.15 -25.46 10.74
C LYS A 217 -11.93 -26.37 9.55
N ARG A 218 -11.55 -27.64 9.81
CA ARG A 218 -11.62 -28.69 8.77
C ARG A 218 -13.01 -28.62 8.11
N PRO A 219 -13.11 -28.57 6.78
CA PRO A 219 -14.38 -28.68 6.09
C PRO A 219 -15.12 -29.92 6.60
N ASN A 220 -16.44 -29.81 6.79
CA ASN A 220 -17.23 -30.93 7.26
C ASN A 220 -16.97 -32.14 6.34
N LYS A 221 -16.63 -33.32 6.90
CA LYS A 221 -16.17 -34.49 6.12
C LYS A 221 -17.13 -34.86 4.98
N ASN A 222 -18.41 -34.57 5.16
CA ASN A 222 -19.47 -34.81 4.18
C ASN A 222 -19.29 -34.02 2.87
N LEU A 223 -18.58 -32.88 2.90
CA LEU A 223 -18.24 -32.08 1.70
C LEU A 223 -17.01 -32.63 0.95
N LEU A 224 -16.20 -33.46 1.60
CA LEU A 224 -14.97 -34.03 1.04
C LEU A 224 -15.15 -35.47 0.55
N GLN A 225 -16.30 -36.09 0.86
CA GLN A 225 -16.67 -37.38 0.30
C GLN A 225 -17.37 -37.14 -1.03
N ASN A 226 -16.69 -37.44 -2.13
CA ASN A 226 -17.32 -37.52 -3.45
C ASN A 226 -18.44 -38.56 -3.40
N THR A 227 -19.68 -38.12 -3.22
CA THR A 227 -20.89 -38.94 -3.40
C THR A 227 -21.16 -39.22 -4.88
N THR A 228 -20.12 -39.52 -5.66
CA THR A 228 -20.26 -40.24 -6.93
C THR A 228 -20.29 -41.74 -6.63
N THR A 229 -21.21 -42.15 -5.76
CA THR A 229 -21.65 -43.54 -5.75
C THR A 229 -22.54 -43.71 -6.96
N ILE A 230 -21.90 -44.01 -8.10
CA ILE A 230 -22.57 -44.59 -9.25
C ILE A 230 -23.26 -45.85 -8.72
N LYS A 231 -24.57 -45.77 -8.49
CA LYS A 231 -25.42 -46.93 -8.26
C LYS A 231 -25.44 -47.72 -9.57
N SER A 232 -24.45 -48.58 -9.78
CA SER A 232 -24.56 -49.67 -10.75
C SER A 232 -25.63 -50.62 -10.23
N LYS A 233 -26.87 -50.43 -10.70
CA LYS A 233 -27.88 -51.48 -10.68
C LYS A 233 -27.37 -52.61 -11.57
N SER A 234 -26.64 -53.57 -11.02
CA SER A 234 -26.54 -54.88 -11.65
C SER A 234 -27.80 -55.67 -11.30
N ASN A 235 -28.76 -55.59 -12.21
CA ASN A 235 -29.78 -56.61 -12.34
C ASN A 235 -29.05 -57.92 -12.66
N ASN A 236 -28.94 -58.84 -11.68
CA ASN A 236 -28.68 -60.24 -12.00
C ASN A 236 -29.91 -61.06 -11.68
N SER A 237 -30.70 -61.20 -12.74
CA SER A 237 -31.74 -62.20 -12.93
C SER A 237 -31.18 -63.62 -12.82
N ASN A 238 -31.98 -64.49 -12.20
CA ASN A 238 -32.15 -65.90 -12.57
C ASN A 238 -30.92 -66.82 -12.53
N ARG A 239 -30.86 -67.65 -11.48
CA ARG A 239 -30.52 -69.06 -11.71
C ARG A 239 -31.44 -69.97 -10.91
N LYS A 240 -32.29 -70.65 -11.68
CA LYS A 240 -33.28 -71.65 -11.29
C LYS A 240 -32.61 -72.81 -10.56
N GLN A 241 -33.35 -73.30 -9.57
CA GLN A 241 -33.25 -74.63 -9.00
C GLN A 241 -33.41 -75.69 -10.10
N PHE A 242 -32.60 -76.74 -10.07
CA PHE A 242 -33.04 -78.08 -10.44
C PHE A 242 -32.44 -79.07 -9.43
N LYS A 243 -33.34 -79.92 -8.92
CA LYS A 243 -33.08 -81.15 -8.17
C LYS A 243 -32.58 -82.23 -9.13
#